data_AF-A0A538IAQ0-F1
#
_entry.id   AF-A0A538IAQ0-F1
#
_cell.length_a   1.000
_cell.length_b   1.000
_cell.length_c   1.000
_cell.angle_alpha   90.00
_cell.angle_beta   90.00
_cell.angle_gamma   90.00
#
_symmetry.space_group_name_H-M   'P 1'
#
loop_
_entity.id
_entity.type
_entity.pdbx_description
1 polymer ?
#
loop_
_entity_poly.entity_id
_entity_poly.type
_entity_poly.pdbx_seq_one_letter_code
_entity_poly.pdbx_strand_id
1 'polypeptide(L)'
;MTETLTAPPGYDVLGGDVPWDPKRHLALETPAHVTLLDEWGPDAAGPTALSPVAITAPFRLLSDEGVATLQAICSELERYAVGDERIPKKVRGSIYRSEFLRGMYGDPAVLAFLREMAQAPLEPHPISHHAIHINYAPDDLSRNVDQWHRDAISFDYVLMVSDPRPMRGGRFEYFLGAVEAGRDLLAADAGLPPDRVVSPEFPGPGWAVLQQGHRVLHRAARLEERYPRITLVGSYWTALAEREDPTDLQTTLRVDGREIALVEWSRFQARVAAHRLEHFAASKTDFAHPLDELQSELRSIAARLEEAADAFDRQEEGRLISFGEGS
;
A
#
# COMPACT_ATOMS: atom_id res chain seq x y z
N MET A 1 9.96 16.42 11.12
CA MET A 1 8.70 17.19 11.03
C MET A 1 7.94 16.63 9.84
N THR A 2 6.82 15.96 10.04
CA THR A 2 5.90 15.57 8.97
C THR A 2 5.27 16.86 8.47
N GLU A 3 5.71 17.36 7.30
CA GLU A 3 5.10 18.53 6.67
C GLU A 3 3.61 18.24 6.47
N THR A 4 2.75 19.06 7.10
CA THR A 4 1.31 18.94 6.90
C THR A 4 0.98 19.53 5.54
N LEU A 5 0.64 18.67 4.60
CA LEU A 5 0.29 19.07 3.24
C LEU A 5 -1.11 19.67 3.22
N THR A 6 -1.27 20.72 2.44
CA THR A 6 -2.60 21.28 2.15
C THR A 6 -3.45 20.24 1.44
N ALA A 7 -4.66 20.03 1.93
CA ALA A 7 -5.62 19.12 1.32
C ALA A 7 -6.03 19.60 -0.09
N PRO A 8 -6.29 18.69 -1.05
CA PRO A 8 -6.90 19.07 -2.32
C PRO A 8 -8.30 19.67 -2.10
N PRO A 9 -8.82 20.46 -3.05
CA PRO A 9 -10.20 20.94 -2.99
C PRO A 9 -11.21 19.81 -2.77
N GLY A 10 -12.17 20.03 -1.88
CA GLY A 10 -13.21 19.05 -1.53
C GLY A 10 -12.81 18.02 -0.46
N TYR A 11 -11.57 18.07 0.06
CA TYR A 11 -11.09 17.23 1.17
C TYR A 11 -11.25 17.88 2.54
N ASP A 12 -12.46 18.38 2.85
CA ASP A 12 -12.77 18.92 4.16
C ASP A 12 -12.57 17.88 5.28
N VAL A 13 -12.13 18.36 6.44
CA VAL A 13 -11.96 17.57 7.67
C VAL A 13 -13.31 17.03 8.13
N LEU A 14 -13.33 15.79 8.60
CA LEU A 14 -14.55 15.13 9.08
C LEU A 14 -15.09 15.82 10.33
N GLY A 15 -16.42 15.83 10.47
CA GLY A 15 -17.07 16.42 11.64
C GLY A 15 -16.83 15.60 12.91
N GLY A 16 -16.73 14.27 12.78
CA GLY A 16 -16.44 13.34 13.86
C GLY A 16 -14.95 13.02 14.02
N ASP A 17 -14.05 13.76 13.37
CA ASP A 17 -12.61 13.52 13.50
C ASP A 17 -12.12 13.76 14.94
N VAL A 18 -11.08 13.02 15.32
CA VAL A 18 -10.41 13.17 16.61
C VAL A 18 -8.89 13.11 16.43
N PRO A 19 -8.10 13.73 17.31
CA PRO A 19 -6.65 13.57 17.28
C PRO A 19 -6.21 12.13 17.55
N TRP A 20 -5.10 11.72 16.93
CA TRP A 20 -4.41 10.49 17.27
C TRP A 20 -3.68 10.61 18.61
N ASP A 21 -3.91 9.66 19.53
CA ASP A 21 -3.14 9.50 20.76
C ASP A 21 -2.57 8.07 20.84
N PRO A 22 -1.24 7.89 20.64
CA PRO A 22 -0.64 6.57 20.66
C PRO A 22 -0.77 5.85 22.01
N LYS A 23 -0.92 6.58 23.13
CA LYS A 23 -1.08 5.96 24.45
C LYS A 23 -2.45 5.30 24.63
N ARG A 24 -3.45 5.76 23.89
CA ARG A 24 -4.83 5.26 23.95
C ARG A 24 -5.10 4.28 22.83
N HIS A 25 -4.60 4.58 21.62
CA HIS A 25 -5.04 3.90 20.41
C HIS A 25 -4.14 2.74 19.97
N LEU A 26 -2.87 2.68 20.41
CA LEU A 26 -1.97 1.58 20.04
C LEU A 26 -2.08 0.39 21.00
N ALA A 27 -1.97 -0.81 20.43
CA ALA A 27 -1.75 -2.06 21.14
C ALA A 27 -0.88 -2.97 20.27
N LEU A 28 0.41 -2.61 20.14
CA LEU A 28 1.35 -3.33 19.29
C LEU A 28 1.65 -4.73 19.86
N GLU A 29 1.34 -5.77 19.10
CA GLU A 29 1.69 -7.16 19.41
C GLU A 29 2.35 -7.78 18.17
N THR A 30 3.55 -8.31 18.31
CA THR A 30 4.32 -8.91 17.20
C THR A 30 3.62 -10.13 16.59
N PRO A 31 3.79 -10.39 15.27
CA PRO A 31 3.24 -11.58 14.64
C PRO A 31 3.95 -12.84 15.16
N ALA A 32 3.26 -13.99 15.10
CA ALA A 32 3.84 -15.27 15.49
C ALA A 32 4.98 -15.73 14.57
N HIS A 33 4.96 -15.30 13.30
CA HIS A 33 6.01 -15.56 12.33
C HIS A 33 5.98 -14.52 11.19
N VAL A 34 7.09 -14.44 10.47
CA VAL A 34 7.24 -13.68 9.22
C VAL A 34 7.63 -14.67 8.14
N THR A 35 6.85 -14.75 7.07
CA THR A 35 7.13 -15.61 5.92
C THR A 35 7.99 -14.86 4.92
N LEU A 36 9.07 -15.50 4.49
CA LEU A 36 10.00 -14.99 3.50
C LEU A 36 9.60 -15.42 2.07
N LEU A 37 10.06 -14.67 1.07
CA LEU A 37 9.76 -14.92 -0.33
C LEU A 37 10.36 -16.26 -0.81
N ASP A 38 11.55 -16.62 -0.35
CA ASP A 38 12.25 -17.85 -0.75
C ASP A 38 11.54 -19.13 -0.25
N GLU A 39 10.74 -19.04 0.82
CA GLU A 39 9.88 -20.13 1.29
C GLU A 39 8.81 -20.51 0.25
N TRP A 40 8.48 -19.61 -0.69
CA TRP A 40 7.53 -19.89 -1.79
C TRP A 40 8.21 -20.45 -3.05
N GLY A 41 9.53 -20.62 -3.02
CA GLY A 41 10.34 -21.15 -4.11
C GLY A 41 11.45 -20.20 -4.58
N PRO A 42 12.43 -20.72 -5.34
CA PRO A 42 13.64 -19.99 -5.71
C PRO A 42 13.39 -18.71 -6.52
N ASP A 43 12.30 -18.67 -7.29
CA ASP A 43 11.98 -17.55 -8.17
C ASP A 43 10.99 -16.55 -7.56
N ALA A 44 10.45 -16.82 -6.36
CA ALA A 44 9.34 -16.06 -5.79
C ALA A 44 9.70 -14.61 -5.46
N ALA A 45 10.94 -14.33 -5.05
CA ALA A 45 11.38 -12.98 -4.77
C ALA A 45 11.44 -12.12 -6.04
N GLY A 46 11.92 -12.69 -7.15
CA GLY A 46 12.23 -11.95 -8.37
C GLY A 46 13.31 -10.87 -8.19
N PRO A 47 13.66 -10.14 -9.26
CA PRO A 47 14.77 -9.20 -9.24
C PRO A 47 14.47 -7.87 -8.50
N THR A 48 13.19 -7.54 -8.28
CA THR A 48 12.81 -6.25 -7.65
C THR A 48 12.33 -6.39 -6.21
N ALA A 49 12.57 -7.53 -5.55
CA ALA A 49 12.31 -7.66 -4.12
C ALA A 49 13.15 -6.66 -3.31
N LEU A 50 12.49 -5.90 -2.44
CA LEU A 50 13.08 -4.84 -1.63
C LEU A 50 13.51 -5.33 -0.24
N SER A 51 13.08 -6.55 0.10
CA SER A 51 13.35 -7.26 1.34
C SER A 51 13.14 -8.77 1.09
N PRO A 52 13.75 -9.67 1.90
CA PRO A 52 13.39 -11.08 1.89
C PRO A 52 11.95 -11.35 2.35
N VAL A 53 11.31 -10.42 3.07
CA VAL A 53 9.99 -10.61 3.66
C VAL A 53 8.90 -10.61 2.59
N ALA A 54 8.05 -11.63 2.61
CA ALA A 54 6.86 -11.69 1.77
C ALA A 54 5.65 -11.13 2.50
N ILE A 55 5.25 -11.77 3.60
CA ILE A 55 4.08 -11.42 4.41
C ILE A 55 4.25 -11.88 5.85
N THR A 56 3.63 -11.18 6.78
CA THR A 56 3.59 -11.54 8.20
C THR A 56 2.35 -12.36 8.54
N ALA A 57 2.43 -13.19 9.59
CA ALA A 57 1.23 -13.62 10.29
C ALA A 57 0.49 -12.39 10.88
N PRO A 58 -0.79 -12.51 11.27
CA PRO A 58 -1.49 -11.40 11.89
C PRO A 58 -0.77 -10.87 13.14
N PHE A 59 -0.63 -9.55 13.21
CA PHE A 59 -0.10 -8.78 14.34
C PHE A 59 -1.16 -7.78 14.82
N ARG A 60 -1.09 -7.36 16.08
CA ARG A 60 -2.02 -6.34 16.60
C ARG A 60 -1.42 -4.95 16.45
N LEU A 61 -2.21 -4.01 15.94
CA LEU A 61 -1.85 -2.60 15.78
C LEU A 61 -2.60 -1.71 16.77
N LEU A 62 -3.92 -1.89 16.84
CA LEU A 62 -4.82 -1.00 17.58
C LEU A 62 -5.35 -1.64 18.87
N SER A 63 -5.50 -0.80 19.88
CA SER A 63 -6.29 -1.09 21.06
C SER A 63 -7.79 -1.11 20.72
N ASP A 64 -8.62 -1.60 21.63
CA ASP A 64 -10.08 -1.61 21.45
C ASP A 64 -10.64 -0.18 21.29
N GLU A 65 -10.03 0.80 21.96
CA GLU A 65 -10.37 2.22 21.83
C GLU A 65 -9.95 2.79 20.47
N GLY A 66 -8.75 2.43 19.99
CA GLY A 66 -8.28 2.79 18.66
C GLY A 66 -9.17 2.20 17.56
N VAL A 67 -9.60 0.95 17.72
CA VAL A 67 -10.56 0.29 16.83
C VAL A 67 -11.90 1.03 16.80
N ALA A 68 -12.49 1.31 17.97
CA ALA A 68 -13.79 1.97 18.05
C ALA A 68 -13.75 3.36 17.38
N THR A 69 -12.66 4.09 17.58
CA THR A 69 -12.43 5.39 16.96
C THR A 69 -12.30 5.27 15.43
N LEU A 70 -11.49 4.31 14.96
CA LEU A 70 -11.32 4.06 13.54
C LEU A 70 -12.65 3.64 12.87
N GLN A 71 -13.46 2.81 13.52
CA GLN A 71 -14.77 2.40 13.01
C GLN A 71 -15.73 3.58 12.83
N ALA A 72 -15.74 4.53 13.78
CA ALA A 72 -16.55 5.75 13.67
C ALA A 72 -16.10 6.62 12.48
N ILE A 73 -14.78 6.83 12.35
CA ILE A 73 -14.19 7.59 11.24
C ILE A 73 -14.48 6.91 9.89
N CYS A 74 -14.28 5.59 9.79
CA CYS A 74 -14.58 4.83 8.57
C CYS A 74 -16.07 4.90 8.18
N SER A 75 -16.97 4.91 9.17
CA SER A 75 -18.41 5.05 8.94
C SER A 75 -18.75 6.42 8.36
N GLU A 76 -18.14 7.50 8.87
CA GLU A 76 -18.33 8.83 8.30
C GLU A 76 -17.70 8.96 6.90
N LEU A 77 -16.52 8.36 6.68
CA LEU A 77 -15.81 8.40 5.40
C LEU A 77 -16.55 7.68 4.27
N GLU A 78 -17.41 6.71 4.58
CA GLU A 78 -18.11 5.91 3.56
C GLU A 78 -18.93 6.77 2.58
N ARG A 79 -19.39 7.95 2.99
CA ARG A 79 -20.08 8.92 2.11
C ARG A 79 -19.22 9.42 0.94
N TYR A 80 -17.90 9.30 1.04
CA TYR A 80 -16.94 9.67 0.01
C TYR A 80 -16.48 8.46 -0.82
N ALA A 81 -17.06 7.28 -0.59
CA ALA A 81 -16.66 6.07 -1.28
C ALA A 81 -16.97 6.16 -2.78
N VAL A 82 -16.00 5.75 -3.57
CA VAL A 82 -16.09 5.59 -5.02
C VAL A 82 -15.77 4.16 -5.41
N GLY A 83 -16.10 3.76 -6.62
CA GLY A 83 -15.80 2.43 -7.15
C GLY A 83 -15.19 2.53 -8.54
N ASP A 84 -14.43 1.50 -8.90
CA ASP A 84 -13.94 1.29 -10.27
C ASP A 84 -14.09 -0.18 -10.68
N GLU A 85 -13.52 -0.53 -11.84
CA GLU A 85 -13.56 -1.88 -12.39
C GLU A 85 -12.92 -2.92 -11.44
N ARG A 86 -11.89 -2.56 -10.67
CA ARG A 86 -11.16 -3.45 -9.78
C ARG A 86 -11.79 -3.52 -8.39
N ILE A 87 -12.07 -2.36 -7.78
CA ILE A 87 -12.52 -2.23 -6.40
C ILE A 87 -13.91 -1.57 -6.39
N PRO A 88 -14.98 -2.30 -5.99
CA PRO A 88 -16.34 -1.80 -6.09
C PRO A 88 -16.65 -0.59 -5.20
N LYS A 89 -16.00 -0.49 -4.03
CA LYS A 89 -16.31 0.53 -3.03
C LYS A 89 -15.11 0.82 -2.12
N LYS A 90 -14.50 1.99 -2.28
CA LYS A 90 -13.30 2.40 -1.56
C LYS A 90 -13.23 3.90 -1.29
N VAL A 91 -12.41 4.27 -0.32
CA VAL A 91 -11.98 5.66 -0.06
C VAL A 91 -10.46 5.73 -0.09
N ARG A 92 -9.92 6.75 -0.76
CA ARG A 92 -8.49 7.09 -0.80
C ARG A 92 -8.29 8.54 -0.37
N GLY A 93 -7.06 8.91 -0.04
CA GLY A 93 -6.74 10.28 0.40
C GLY A 93 -7.39 10.68 1.73
N SER A 94 -7.85 9.72 2.55
CA SER A 94 -8.52 9.99 3.82
C SER A 94 -7.63 10.67 4.86
N ILE A 95 -6.31 10.60 4.68
CA ILE A 95 -5.31 11.33 5.50
C ILE A 95 -5.45 12.86 5.43
N TYR A 96 -6.09 13.37 4.38
CA TYR A 96 -6.42 14.79 4.24
C TYR A 96 -7.64 15.19 5.08
N ARG A 97 -8.51 14.23 5.41
CA ARG A 97 -9.77 14.46 6.12
C ARG A 97 -9.73 14.13 7.61
N SER A 98 -8.69 13.43 8.07
CA SER A 98 -8.61 12.93 9.45
C SER A 98 -7.21 13.08 10.05
N GLU A 99 -7.12 13.79 11.17
CA GLU A 99 -5.97 13.87 12.06
C GLU A 99 -5.67 12.52 12.71
N PHE A 100 -6.69 11.75 13.08
CA PHE A 100 -6.51 10.38 13.59
C PHE A 100 -5.74 9.52 12.58
N LEU A 101 -6.19 9.48 11.32
CA LEU A 101 -5.56 8.66 10.28
C LEU A 101 -4.14 9.15 9.97
N ARG A 102 -3.94 10.47 9.95
CA ARG A 102 -2.62 11.07 9.73
C ARG A 102 -1.65 10.76 10.86
N GLY A 103 -2.11 10.88 12.10
CA GLY A 103 -1.31 10.57 13.28
C GLY A 103 -0.97 9.09 13.35
N MET A 104 -1.94 8.19 13.15
CA MET A 104 -1.72 6.75 13.10
C MET A 104 -0.67 6.36 12.05
N TYR A 105 -0.81 6.91 10.84
CA TYR A 105 0.07 6.61 9.70
C TYR A 105 1.50 7.12 9.88
N GLY A 106 1.65 8.29 10.49
CA GLY A 106 2.95 8.93 10.73
C GLY A 106 3.56 8.64 12.10
N ASP A 107 2.94 7.80 12.93
CA ASP A 107 3.38 7.55 14.30
C ASP A 107 4.77 6.88 14.31
N PRO A 108 5.76 7.44 15.03
CA PRO A 108 7.10 6.87 15.07
C PRO A 108 7.15 5.43 15.63
N ALA A 109 6.27 5.08 16.58
CA ALA A 109 6.22 3.72 17.12
C ALA A 109 5.64 2.73 16.10
N VAL A 110 4.64 3.14 15.32
CA VAL A 110 4.12 2.34 14.21
C VAL A 110 5.19 2.14 13.15
N LEU A 111 5.87 3.21 12.71
CA LEU A 111 6.95 3.12 11.72
C LEU A 111 8.08 2.20 12.18
N ALA A 112 8.54 2.33 13.43
CA ALA A 112 9.59 1.47 13.99
C ALA A 112 9.17 -0.01 13.98
N PHE A 113 7.94 -0.30 14.42
CA PHE A 113 7.39 -1.64 14.46
C PHE A 113 7.25 -2.28 13.07
N LEU A 114 6.77 -1.51 12.08
CA LEU A 114 6.66 -1.98 10.70
C LEU A 114 8.02 -2.23 10.05
N ARG A 115 9.02 -1.37 10.29
CA ARG A 115 10.39 -1.53 9.77
C ARG A 115 11.04 -2.83 10.26
N GLU A 116 10.86 -3.16 11.53
CA GLU A 116 11.37 -4.40 12.11
C GLU A 116 10.79 -5.63 11.40
N MET A 117 9.46 -5.67 11.23
CA MET A 117 8.80 -6.77 10.54
C MET A 117 9.13 -6.83 9.04
N ALA A 118 9.25 -5.69 8.37
CA ALA A 118 9.55 -5.62 6.94
C ALA A 118 11.01 -5.93 6.60
N GLN A 119 11.94 -5.85 7.57
CA GLN A 119 13.38 -5.94 7.35
C GLN A 119 13.88 -4.98 6.25
N ALA A 120 13.26 -3.80 6.18
CA ALA A 120 13.53 -2.77 5.18
C ALA A 120 13.27 -1.37 5.77
N PRO A 121 13.93 -0.32 5.26
CA PRO A 121 13.54 1.04 5.57
C PRO A 121 12.12 1.29 5.04
N LEU A 122 11.23 1.75 5.90
CA LEU A 122 9.88 2.17 5.53
C LEU A 122 9.65 3.61 5.93
N GLU A 123 9.12 4.40 5.02
CA GLU A 123 8.77 5.79 5.28
C GLU A 123 7.32 6.07 4.84
N PRO A 124 6.66 7.09 5.40
CA PRO A 124 5.41 7.60 4.86
C PRO A 124 5.53 7.87 3.35
N HIS A 125 4.57 7.37 2.59
CA HIS A 125 4.54 7.43 1.15
C HIS A 125 4.41 8.89 0.65
N PRO A 126 5.28 9.35 -0.27
CA PRO A 126 5.23 10.71 -0.80
C PRO A 126 4.04 10.99 -1.72
N ILE A 127 3.27 9.97 -2.10
CA ILE A 127 1.92 10.11 -2.68
C ILE A 127 0.94 9.84 -1.54
N SER A 128 0.32 10.88 -1.02
CA SER A 128 -0.53 10.80 0.17
C SER A 128 -1.87 10.15 -0.08
N HIS A 129 -2.33 10.06 -1.34
CA HIS A 129 -3.48 9.24 -1.70
C HIS A 129 -3.21 7.75 -1.57
N HIS A 130 -1.95 7.31 -1.63
CA HIS A 130 -1.56 5.93 -1.30
C HIS A 130 -1.55 5.67 0.21
N ALA A 131 -1.29 6.69 1.04
CA ALA A 131 -1.04 6.50 2.48
C ALA A 131 -2.08 5.64 3.20
N ILE A 132 -3.36 5.97 3.00
CA ILE A 132 -4.49 5.22 3.57
C ILE A 132 -5.52 4.95 2.49
N HIS A 133 -5.78 3.67 2.25
CA HIS A 133 -6.85 3.19 1.38
C HIS A 133 -7.83 2.35 2.21
N ILE A 134 -9.13 2.64 2.13
CA ILE A 134 -10.16 1.93 2.88
C ILE A 134 -11.05 1.19 1.89
N ASN A 135 -11.20 -0.12 2.08
CA ASN A 135 -12.11 -0.96 1.30
C ASN A 135 -13.38 -1.25 2.12
N TYR A 136 -14.53 -1.07 1.48
CA TYR A 136 -15.84 -1.39 2.05
C TYR A 136 -16.43 -2.62 1.36
N ALA A 137 -17.42 -3.24 1.99
CA ALA A 137 -18.20 -4.31 1.38
C ALA A 137 -18.87 -3.82 0.08
N PRO A 138 -18.80 -4.60 -1.02
CA PRO A 138 -19.53 -4.29 -2.24
C PRO A 138 -21.03 -4.46 -2.03
N ASP A 139 -21.82 -3.67 -2.77
CA ASP A 139 -23.28 -3.84 -2.81
C ASP A 139 -23.69 -5.10 -3.58
N ASP A 140 -22.87 -5.49 -4.57
CA ASP A 140 -22.99 -6.70 -5.37
C ASP A 140 -22.04 -7.79 -4.86
N LEU A 141 -22.60 -8.84 -4.25
CA LEU A 141 -21.86 -9.95 -3.65
C LEU A 141 -21.22 -10.89 -4.69
N SER A 142 -21.53 -10.75 -5.98
CA SER A 142 -20.80 -11.46 -7.03
C SER A 142 -19.40 -10.87 -7.24
N ARG A 143 -19.17 -9.62 -6.84
CA ARG A 143 -17.86 -8.99 -7.02
C ARG A 143 -16.95 -9.29 -5.83
N ASN A 144 -15.68 -9.54 -6.14
CA ASN A 144 -14.62 -9.44 -5.15
C ASN A 144 -14.58 -8.03 -4.55
N VAL A 145 -14.19 -7.93 -3.29
CA VAL A 145 -13.95 -6.63 -2.65
C VAL A 145 -12.74 -5.95 -3.31
N ASP A 146 -11.73 -6.75 -3.68
CA ASP A 146 -10.62 -6.37 -4.53
C ASP A 146 -10.18 -7.59 -5.33
N GLN A 147 -9.94 -7.43 -6.63
CA GLN A 147 -9.54 -8.53 -7.52
C GLN A 147 -8.10 -9.00 -7.22
N TRP A 148 -7.67 -10.12 -7.82
CA TRP A 148 -6.26 -10.53 -7.74
C TRP A 148 -5.36 -9.45 -8.34
N HIS A 149 -4.35 -9.03 -7.58
CA HIS A 149 -3.42 -7.99 -8.00
C HIS A 149 -2.10 -8.09 -7.23
N ARG A 150 -1.17 -7.26 -7.66
CA ARG A 150 0.00 -6.84 -6.89
C ARG A 150 -0.03 -5.32 -6.80
N ASP A 151 0.51 -4.76 -5.74
CA ASP A 151 0.46 -3.31 -5.56
C ASP A 151 1.48 -2.55 -6.39
N ALA A 152 1.17 -1.29 -6.66
CA ALA A 152 2.13 -0.30 -7.14
C ALA A 152 2.79 0.41 -5.96
N ILE A 153 3.12 -0.33 -4.90
CA ILE A 153 3.62 0.17 -3.61
C ILE A 153 4.55 -0.90 -3.03
N SER A 154 5.62 -0.47 -2.34
CA SER A 154 6.61 -1.37 -1.74
C SER A 154 6.04 -2.27 -0.65
N PHE A 155 5.46 -1.67 0.39
CA PHE A 155 4.89 -2.38 1.52
C PHE A 155 3.54 -1.79 1.89
N ASP A 156 2.64 -2.66 2.31
CA ASP A 156 1.35 -2.27 2.86
C ASP A 156 0.98 -3.22 3.99
N TYR A 157 0.22 -2.71 4.96
CA TYR A 157 -0.51 -3.59 5.86
C TYR A 157 -2.00 -3.55 5.56
N VAL A 158 -2.68 -4.68 5.71
CA VAL A 158 -4.14 -4.81 5.65
C VAL A 158 -4.67 -5.03 7.06
N LEU A 159 -5.32 -4.00 7.60
CA LEU A 159 -5.91 -3.96 8.94
C LEU A 159 -7.41 -4.28 8.88
N MET A 160 -7.85 -5.21 9.73
CA MET A 160 -9.27 -5.49 9.95
C MET A 160 -9.89 -4.39 10.81
N VAL A 161 -10.80 -3.61 10.24
CA VAL A 161 -11.56 -2.58 10.96
C VAL A 161 -12.85 -3.17 11.51
N SER A 162 -13.57 -3.94 10.69
CA SER A 162 -14.71 -4.74 11.13
C SER A 162 -14.25 -6.06 11.74
N ASP A 163 -15.09 -6.67 12.57
CA ASP A 163 -14.80 -7.99 13.16
C ASP A 163 -14.82 -9.07 12.05
N PRO A 164 -13.71 -9.77 11.79
CA PRO A 164 -13.66 -10.78 10.74
C PRO A 164 -14.23 -12.13 11.17
N ARG A 165 -14.46 -12.38 12.47
CA ARG A 165 -14.84 -13.71 13.01
C ARG A 165 -16.21 -14.20 12.54
N PRO A 166 -17.28 -13.38 12.53
CA PRO A 166 -18.57 -13.81 12.00
C PRO A 166 -18.69 -13.65 10.47
N MET A 167 -17.67 -13.10 9.80
CA MET A 167 -17.71 -12.81 8.36
C MET A 167 -17.61 -14.09 7.52
N ARG A 168 -18.52 -14.27 6.58
CA ARG A 168 -18.50 -15.36 5.59
C ARG A 168 -18.09 -14.85 4.21
N GLY A 169 -17.07 -15.48 3.62
CA GLY A 169 -16.35 -14.91 2.46
C GLY A 169 -15.55 -13.65 2.86
N GLY A 170 -15.29 -12.75 1.91
CA GLY A 170 -14.64 -11.46 2.20
C GLY A 170 -13.16 -11.57 2.58
N ARG A 171 -12.57 -12.77 2.45
CA ARG A 171 -11.26 -13.10 3.00
C ARG A 171 -10.14 -12.35 2.27
N PHE A 172 -9.15 -11.91 3.03
CA PHE A 172 -7.85 -11.60 2.43
C PHE A 172 -7.19 -12.93 2.04
N GLU A 173 -6.73 -13.01 0.80
CA GLU A 173 -6.11 -14.20 0.23
C GLU A 173 -4.84 -13.82 -0.52
N TYR A 174 -3.80 -14.65 -0.43
CA TYR A 174 -2.55 -14.47 -1.14
C TYR A 174 -2.05 -15.77 -1.75
N PHE A 175 -1.28 -15.65 -2.82
CA PHE A 175 -0.71 -16.76 -3.57
C PHE A 175 0.69 -17.12 -3.07
N LEU A 176 0.94 -18.41 -2.86
CA LEU A 176 2.24 -18.96 -2.50
C LEU A 176 3.11 -19.13 -3.75
N GLY A 177 3.71 -18.05 -4.24
CA GLY A 177 4.62 -18.09 -5.38
C GLY A 177 4.96 -16.71 -5.95
N ALA A 178 5.79 -16.73 -7.00
CA ALA A 178 6.10 -15.53 -7.78
C ALA A 178 4.82 -14.89 -8.34
N VAL A 179 4.73 -13.57 -8.25
CA VAL A 179 3.63 -12.77 -8.82
C VAL A 179 3.45 -13.04 -10.31
N GLU A 180 4.56 -13.15 -11.04
CA GLU A 180 4.57 -13.41 -12.48
C GLU A 180 3.95 -14.76 -12.81
N ALA A 181 4.28 -15.81 -12.05
CA ALA A 181 3.71 -17.13 -12.24
C ALA A 181 2.20 -17.15 -11.93
N GLY A 182 1.78 -16.50 -10.84
CA GLY A 182 0.36 -16.40 -10.50
C GLY A 182 -0.43 -15.58 -11.52
N ARG A 183 0.13 -14.47 -12.01
CA ARG A 183 -0.44 -13.69 -13.12
C ARG A 183 -0.63 -14.55 -14.36
N ASP A 184 0.38 -15.31 -14.76
CA ASP A 184 0.33 -16.11 -15.99
C ASP A 184 -0.73 -17.22 -15.89
N LEU A 185 -0.90 -17.82 -14.71
CA LEU A 185 -1.98 -18.77 -14.43
C LEU A 185 -3.38 -18.12 -14.54
N LEU A 186 -3.55 -16.91 -13.98
CA LEU A 186 -4.80 -16.16 -14.07
C LEU A 186 -5.09 -15.70 -15.50
N ALA A 187 -4.07 -15.31 -16.26
CA ALA A 187 -4.21 -14.91 -17.66
C ALA A 187 -4.59 -16.08 -18.59
N ALA A 188 -4.20 -17.31 -18.22
CA ALA A 188 -4.57 -18.53 -18.92
C ALA A 188 -5.97 -19.06 -18.55
N ASP A 189 -6.72 -18.35 -17.69
CA ASP A 189 -8.03 -18.73 -17.15
C ASP A 189 -8.04 -20.11 -16.45
N ALA A 190 -6.85 -20.56 -16.00
CA ALA A 190 -6.70 -21.81 -15.26
C ALA A 190 -7.06 -21.67 -13.77
N GLY A 191 -7.21 -20.43 -13.30
CA GLY A 191 -7.28 -20.10 -11.88
C GLY A 191 -5.95 -20.33 -11.15
N LEU A 192 -5.92 -19.98 -9.86
CA LEU A 192 -4.80 -20.33 -8.99
C LEU A 192 -5.05 -21.71 -8.34
N PRO A 193 -4.02 -22.57 -8.23
CA PRO A 193 -4.12 -23.83 -7.49
C PRO A 193 -4.61 -23.58 -6.05
N PRO A 194 -5.70 -24.22 -5.58
CA PRO A 194 -6.25 -23.95 -4.26
C PRO A 194 -5.28 -24.21 -3.11
N ASP A 195 -4.38 -25.18 -3.26
CA ASP A 195 -3.31 -25.51 -2.30
C ASP A 195 -2.20 -24.46 -2.23
N ARG A 196 -2.20 -23.49 -3.16
CA ARG A 196 -1.29 -22.35 -3.20
C ARG A 196 -1.99 -21.02 -2.90
N VAL A 197 -3.24 -21.04 -2.46
CA VAL A 197 -3.96 -19.85 -2.01
C VAL A 197 -4.20 -19.95 -0.51
N VAL A 198 -3.69 -18.97 0.24
CA VAL A 198 -3.77 -18.95 1.70
C VAL A 198 -4.60 -17.76 2.16
N SER A 199 -5.41 -17.97 3.20
CA SER A 199 -6.07 -16.90 3.93
C SER A 199 -5.63 -16.94 5.40
N PRO A 200 -5.05 -15.85 5.94
CA PRO A 200 -4.70 -15.80 7.36
C PRO A 200 -5.96 -15.66 8.22
N GLU A 201 -5.94 -16.23 9.42
CA GLU A 201 -7.00 -16.07 10.42
C GLU A 201 -6.73 -14.88 11.33
N PHE A 202 -7.53 -13.82 11.20
CA PHE A 202 -7.41 -12.62 12.02
C PHE A 202 -8.14 -12.81 13.36
N PRO A 203 -7.48 -12.57 14.51
CA PRO A 203 -8.11 -12.73 15.83
C PRO A 203 -9.28 -11.76 16.10
N GLY A 204 -9.33 -10.61 15.43
CA GLY A 204 -10.38 -9.61 15.61
C GLY A 204 -10.08 -8.30 14.89
N PRO A 205 -10.90 -7.25 15.12
CA PRO A 205 -10.57 -5.89 14.74
C PRO A 205 -9.24 -5.42 15.33
N GLY A 206 -8.55 -4.51 14.65
CA GLY A 206 -7.27 -3.96 15.12
C GLY A 206 -6.06 -4.86 14.82
N TRP A 207 -6.29 -6.02 14.21
CA TRP A 207 -5.25 -6.93 13.73
C TRP A 207 -4.99 -6.72 12.23
N ALA A 208 -3.73 -6.81 11.84
CA ALA A 208 -3.27 -6.60 10.48
C ALA A 208 -2.27 -7.66 10.03
N VAL A 209 -2.10 -7.78 8.73
CA VAL A 209 -0.93 -8.42 8.11
C VAL A 209 -0.16 -7.34 7.35
N LEU A 210 1.17 -7.41 7.37
CA LEU A 210 2.09 -6.58 6.59
C LEU A 210 2.68 -7.44 5.48
N GLN A 211 2.71 -6.92 4.26
CA GLN A 211 3.21 -7.61 3.07
C GLN A 211 4.08 -6.70 2.21
N GLN A 212 4.95 -7.30 1.41
CA GLN A 212 5.66 -6.62 0.33
C GLN A 212 4.74 -6.53 -0.89
N GLY A 213 3.84 -5.54 -0.92
CA GLY A 213 2.65 -5.50 -1.77
C GLY A 213 2.90 -5.71 -3.27
N HIS A 214 4.02 -5.24 -3.84
CA HIS A 214 4.35 -5.48 -5.25
C HIS A 214 4.88 -6.88 -5.55
N ARG A 215 5.26 -7.65 -4.52
CA ARG A 215 5.81 -9.02 -4.60
C ARG A 215 4.93 -10.10 -4.00
N VAL A 216 3.76 -9.75 -3.46
CA VAL A 216 2.73 -10.69 -3.04
C VAL A 216 1.52 -10.54 -3.94
N LEU A 217 1.16 -11.61 -4.67
CA LEU A 217 -0.08 -11.65 -5.44
C LEU A 217 -1.23 -11.94 -4.46
N HIS A 218 -2.19 -11.03 -4.35
CA HIS A 218 -3.22 -11.10 -3.33
C HIS A 218 -4.56 -10.52 -3.80
N ARG A 219 -5.63 -10.79 -3.03
CA ARG A 219 -6.98 -10.26 -3.25
C ARG A 219 -7.75 -10.10 -1.95
N ALA A 220 -8.87 -9.39 -2.04
CA ALA A 220 -9.94 -9.47 -1.06
C ALA A 220 -11.16 -10.14 -1.71
N ALA A 221 -11.35 -11.42 -1.42
CA ALA A 221 -12.37 -12.26 -2.03
C ALA A 221 -13.80 -11.74 -1.80
N ARG A 222 -14.75 -12.15 -2.64
CA ARG A 222 -16.16 -11.79 -2.50
C ARG A 222 -16.76 -12.29 -1.19
N LEU A 223 -17.75 -11.57 -0.69
CA LEU A 223 -18.56 -11.98 0.45
C LEU A 223 -19.54 -13.09 0.04
N GLU A 224 -19.82 -14.04 0.95
CA GLU A 224 -20.84 -15.07 0.72
C GLU A 224 -22.24 -14.56 1.12
N GLU A 225 -22.29 -13.61 2.06
CA GLU A 225 -23.51 -12.97 2.56
C GLU A 225 -23.23 -11.51 2.91
N ARG A 226 -24.27 -10.69 3.04
CA ARG A 226 -24.11 -9.27 3.38
C ARG A 226 -23.47 -9.13 4.77
N TYR A 227 -22.33 -8.43 4.81
CA TYR A 227 -21.60 -8.13 6.04
C TYR A 227 -20.96 -6.75 5.92
N PRO A 228 -20.94 -5.90 6.96
CA PRO A 228 -20.34 -4.57 6.91
C PRO A 228 -18.81 -4.67 7.02
N ARG A 229 -18.18 -5.33 6.04
CA ARG A 229 -16.73 -5.51 5.96
C ARG A 229 -16.05 -4.18 5.69
N ILE A 230 -15.12 -3.80 6.57
CA ILE A 230 -14.23 -2.65 6.38
C ILE A 230 -12.80 -3.12 6.66
N THR A 231 -11.90 -2.84 5.72
CA THR A 231 -10.45 -2.98 5.91
C THR A 231 -9.76 -1.68 5.58
N LEU A 232 -8.73 -1.35 6.34
CA LEU A 232 -7.86 -0.22 6.08
C LEU A 232 -6.50 -0.76 5.61
N VAL A 233 -5.97 -0.17 4.55
CA VAL A 233 -4.66 -0.47 3.99
C VAL A 233 -3.75 0.72 4.26
N GLY A 234 -2.64 0.49 4.97
CA GLY A 234 -1.62 1.50 5.24
C GLY A 234 -0.37 1.23 4.42
N SER A 235 -0.05 2.11 3.47
CA SER A 235 0.97 1.87 2.45
C SER A 235 2.22 2.69 2.66
N TYR A 236 3.40 2.11 2.52
CA TYR A 236 4.70 2.73 2.77
C TYR A 236 5.64 2.48 1.59
N TRP A 237 6.56 3.43 1.37
CA TRP A 237 7.61 3.28 0.37
C TRP A 237 8.94 2.94 1.05
N THR A 238 9.83 2.31 0.30
CA THR A 238 11.20 2.03 0.78
C THR A 238 12.16 3.01 0.11
N ALA A 239 12.74 3.92 0.90
CA ALA A 239 13.74 4.85 0.42
C ALA A 239 15.11 4.13 0.27
N LEU A 240 15.23 3.28 -0.75
CA LEU A 240 16.47 2.60 -1.11
C LEU A 240 17.09 3.31 -2.32
N ALA A 241 18.18 4.05 -2.11
CA ALA A 241 18.79 4.88 -3.17
C ALA A 241 19.17 4.11 -4.44
N GLU A 242 19.61 2.85 -4.29
CA GLU A 242 20.09 2.00 -5.40
C GLU A 242 19.02 1.04 -5.94
N ARG A 243 17.76 1.14 -5.46
CA ARG A 243 16.65 0.32 -5.95
C ARG A 243 15.51 1.22 -6.45
N GLU A 244 14.72 0.67 -7.36
CA GLU A 244 13.47 1.31 -7.79
C GLU A 244 12.34 0.89 -6.86
N ASP A 245 11.54 1.86 -6.45
CA ASP A 245 10.26 1.62 -5.78
C ASP A 245 9.19 1.30 -6.85
N PRO A 246 8.25 0.38 -6.60
CA PRO A 246 7.22 -0.05 -7.56
C PRO A 246 6.12 1.00 -7.83
N THR A 247 6.18 2.17 -7.20
CA THR A 247 5.24 3.28 -7.42
C THR A 247 5.17 3.68 -8.89
N ASP A 248 3.94 3.63 -9.41
CA ASP A 248 3.62 3.89 -10.81
C ASP A 248 2.60 5.03 -10.94
N LEU A 249 2.91 6.00 -11.80
CA LEU A 249 2.03 7.12 -12.11
C LEU A 249 0.72 6.64 -12.73
N GLN A 250 0.74 5.61 -13.56
CA GLN A 250 -0.44 5.18 -14.34
C GLN A 250 -1.55 4.67 -13.44
N THR A 251 -1.20 3.96 -12.37
CA THR A 251 -2.15 3.56 -11.33
C THR A 251 -2.77 4.78 -10.66
N THR A 252 -1.96 5.77 -10.30
CA THR A 252 -2.40 6.99 -9.61
C THR A 252 -3.30 7.84 -10.51
N LEU A 253 -2.96 7.99 -11.80
CA LEU A 253 -3.77 8.69 -12.81
C LEU A 253 -5.17 8.09 -12.92
N ARG A 254 -5.26 6.75 -12.93
CA ARG A 254 -6.52 6.03 -13.10
C ARG A 254 -7.42 6.15 -11.87
N VAL A 255 -6.86 6.05 -10.66
CA VAL A 255 -7.64 5.97 -9.42
C VAL A 255 -7.95 7.32 -8.79
N ASP A 256 -7.01 8.27 -8.86
CA ASP A 256 -7.10 9.55 -8.16
C ASP A 256 -7.34 10.74 -9.13
N GLY A 257 -7.24 10.50 -10.44
CA GLY A 257 -7.41 11.51 -11.48
C GLY A 257 -6.16 12.37 -11.70
N ARG A 258 -6.12 13.02 -12.87
CA ARG A 258 -4.92 13.70 -13.38
C ARG A 258 -4.31 14.72 -12.42
N GLU A 259 -5.12 15.64 -11.90
CA GLU A 259 -4.61 16.77 -11.10
C GLU A 259 -3.94 16.29 -9.82
N ILE A 260 -4.63 15.44 -9.06
CA ILE A 260 -4.09 14.83 -7.83
C ILE A 260 -2.85 13.99 -8.15
N ALA A 261 -2.94 13.13 -9.16
CA ALA A 261 -1.85 12.25 -9.54
C ALA A 261 -0.58 13.01 -9.91
N LEU A 262 -0.67 14.06 -10.74
CA LEU A 262 0.51 14.83 -11.15
C LEU A 262 1.11 15.66 -10.02
N VAL A 263 0.29 16.26 -9.16
CA VAL A 263 0.78 17.00 -7.99
C VAL A 263 1.54 16.06 -7.05
N GLU A 264 0.96 14.92 -6.70
CA GLU A 264 1.59 13.99 -5.77
C GLU A 264 2.75 13.21 -6.38
N TRP A 265 2.67 12.88 -7.67
CA TRP A 265 3.79 12.29 -8.42
C TRP A 265 5.00 13.20 -8.46
N SER A 266 4.80 14.51 -8.69
CA SER A 266 5.90 15.47 -8.71
C SER A 266 6.65 15.50 -7.36
N ARG A 267 5.90 15.43 -6.25
CA ARG A 267 6.45 15.30 -4.89
C ARG A 267 7.20 13.98 -4.71
N PHE A 268 6.65 12.86 -5.17
CA PHE A 268 7.32 11.57 -5.09
C PHE A 268 8.64 11.58 -5.85
N GLN A 269 8.65 12.05 -7.10
CA GLN A 269 9.85 12.13 -7.93
C GLN A 269 10.90 13.08 -7.32
N ALA A 270 10.47 14.21 -6.76
CA ALA A 270 11.36 15.12 -6.04
C ALA A 270 12.00 14.46 -4.81
N ARG A 271 11.23 13.70 -4.01
CA ARG A 271 11.74 12.98 -2.83
C ARG A 271 12.70 11.86 -3.21
N VAL A 272 12.40 11.08 -4.24
CA VAL A 272 13.30 10.05 -4.78
C VAL A 272 14.61 10.67 -5.26
N ALA A 273 14.53 11.74 -6.05
CA ALA A 273 15.72 12.43 -6.58
C ALA A 273 16.58 13.03 -5.46
N ALA A 274 15.97 13.68 -4.47
CA ALA A 274 16.67 14.21 -3.30
C ALA A 274 17.42 13.10 -2.55
N HIS A 275 16.75 11.98 -2.27
CA HIS A 275 17.36 10.86 -1.57
C HIS A 275 18.54 10.25 -2.37
N ARG A 276 18.41 10.14 -3.70
CA ARG A 276 19.51 9.67 -4.57
C ARG A 276 20.67 10.65 -4.62
N LEU A 277 20.42 11.96 -4.66
CA LEU A 277 21.47 12.97 -4.62
C LEU A 277 22.22 12.96 -3.29
N GLU A 278 21.51 12.80 -2.18
CA GLU A 278 22.12 12.65 -0.85
C GLU A 278 23.00 11.40 -0.78
N HIS A 279 22.51 10.26 -1.27
CA HIS A 279 23.30 9.02 -1.35
C HIS A 279 24.52 9.15 -2.27
N PHE A 280 24.36 9.76 -3.44
CA PHE A 280 25.44 10.04 -4.38
C PHE A 280 26.54 10.87 -3.71
N ALA A 281 26.16 11.97 -3.06
CA ALA A 281 27.09 12.84 -2.34
C ALA A 281 27.76 12.15 -1.15
N ALA A 282 27.07 11.21 -0.49
CA ALA A 282 27.61 10.50 0.66
C ALA A 282 28.52 9.31 0.29
N SER A 283 28.30 8.66 -0.85
CA SER A 283 28.90 7.36 -1.17
C SER A 283 29.70 7.29 -2.46
N LYS A 284 29.46 8.19 -3.43
CA LYS A 284 30.06 8.11 -4.77
C LYS A 284 31.09 9.21 -5.03
N THR A 285 31.08 10.32 -4.29
CA THR A 285 32.06 11.40 -4.47
C THR A 285 33.43 11.09 -3.85
N ASP A 286 33.96 9.91 -4.14
CA ASP A 286 35.31 9.45 -3.82
C ASP A 286 36.15 9.46 -5.10
N PHE A 287 37.42 9.86 -5.01
CA PHE A 287 38.36 9.90 -6.14
C PHE A 287 38.67 8.53 -6.75
N ALA A 288 38.31 7.44 -6.07
CA ALA A 288 38.41 6.08 -6.60
C ALA A 288 37.37 5.78 -7.70
N HIS A 289 36.27 6.53 -7.77
CA HIS A 289 35.24 6.32 -8.78
C HIS A 289 35.62 6.91 -10.15
N PRO A 290 35.44 6.16 -11.25
CA PRO A 290 35.58 6.69 -12.61
C PRO A 290 34.64 7.88 -12.87
N LEU A 291 35.16 8.92 -13.54
CA LEU A 291 34.40 10.15 -13.81
C LEU A 291 33.14 9.91 -14.66
N ASP A 292 33.16 8.91 -15.54
CA ASP A 292 32.03 8.51 -16.36
C ASP A 292 30.92 7.83 -15.56
N GLU A 293 31.25 7.06 -14.52
CA GLU A 293 30.25 6.53 -13.57
C GLU A 293 29.53 7.66 -12.85
N LEU A 294 30.28 8.63 -12.31
CA LEU A 294 29.71 9.80 -11.61
C LEU A 294 28.81 10.63 -12.53
N GLN A 295 29.24 10.86 -13.77
CA GLN A 295 28.44 11.56 -14.77
C GLN A 295 27.16 10.78 -15.11
N SER A 296 27.26 9.47 -15.29
CA SER A 296 26.13 8.62 -15.64
C SER A 296 25.05 8.64 -14.55
N GLU A 297 25.45 8.55 -13.29
CA GLU A 297 24.52 8.55 -12.16
C GLU A 297 23.80 9.91 -12.01
N LEU A 298 24.53 11.03 -12.09
CA LEU A 298 23.94 12.36 -12.07
C LEU A 298 22.96 12.58 -13.25
N ARG A 299 23.31 12.11 -14.45
CA ARG A 299 22.42 12.18 -15.61
C ARG A 299 21.17 11.32 -15.43
N SER A 300 21.29 10.14 -14.83
CA SER A 300 20.14 9.28 -14.53
C SER A 300 19.17 9.95 -13.56
N ILE A 301 19.69 10.62 -12.52
CA ILE A 301 18.86 11.37 -11.57
C ILE A 301 18.17 12.56 -12.27
N ALA A 302 18.88 13.30 -13.11
CA ALA A 302 18.32 14.41 -13.87
C ALA A 302 17.22 13.96 -14.84
N ALA A 303 17.47 12.89 -15.61
CA ALA A 303 16.52 12.34 -16.57
C ALA A 303 15.20 11.91 -15.92
N ARG A 304 15.23 11.41 -14.68
CA ARG A 304 14.01 11.11 -13.90
C ARG A 304 13.16 12.36 -13.66
N LEU A 305 13.79 13.48 -13.30
CA LEU A 305 13.06 14.73 -13.07
C LEU A 305 12.51 15.31 -14.38
N GLU A 306 13.25 15.17 -15.48
CA GLU A 306 12.76 15.52 -16.83
C GLU A 306 11.54 14.67 -17.20
N GLU A 307 11.59 13.35 -17.00
CA GLU A 307 10.43 12.48 -17.26
C GLU A 307 9.21 12.84 -16.40
N ALA A 308 9.44 13.21 -15.13
CA ALA A 308 8.37 13.66 -14.25
C ALA A 308 7.75 14.98 -14.72
N ALA A 309 8.55 15.89 -15.28
CA ALA A 309 8.06 17.13 -15.87
C ALA A 309 7.28 16.88 -17.17
N ASP A 310 7.80 16.01 -18.05
CA ASP A 310 7.14 15.63 -19.31
C ASP A 310 5.76 14.99 -19.07
N ALA A 311 5.53 14.35 -17.92
CA ALA A 311 4.22 13.78 -17.57
C ALA A 311 3.09 14.83 -17.52
N PHE A 312 3.42 16.11 -17.26
CA PHE A 312 2.44 17.21 -17.26
C PHE A 312 1.87 17.53 -18.65
N ASP A 313 2.57 17.13 -19.71
CA ASP A 313 2.16 17.38 -21.10
C ASP A 313 1.35 16.21 -21.70
N ARG A 314 1.55 14.98 -21.18
CA ARG A 314 0.87 13.76 -21.68
C ARG A 314 -0.59 13.75 -21.27
N GLN A 315 -1.51 13.32 -22.14
CA GLN A 315 -2.97 13.23 -21.85
C GLN A 315 -3.42 11.78 -21.63
N GLU A 316 -2.80 11.09 -20.69
CA GLU A 316 -3.07 9.68 -20.39
C GLU A 316 -4.12 9.52 -19.29
N GLU A 317 -4.98 8.51 -19.41
CA GLU A 317 -6.02 8.18 -18.41
C GLU A 317 -5.51 7.23 -17.31
N GLY A 318 -4.30 6.69 -17.44
CA GLY A 318 -3.76 5.68 -16.53
C GLY A 318 -4.29 4.27 -16.77
N ARG A 319 -3.91 3.34 -15.89
CA ARG A 319 -4.36 1.94 -15.90
C ARG A 319 -4.39 1.35 -14.49
N LEU A 320 -5.21 0.34 -14.26
CA LEU A 320 -5.15 -0.47 -13.04
C LEU A 320 -4.24 -1.69 -13.22
N ILE A 321 -3.76 -2.22 -12.09
CA ILE A 321 -3.09 -3.51 -12.02
C ILE A 321 -4.05 -4.48 -11.33
N SER A 322 -4.54 -5.45 -12.09
CA SER A 322 -5.31 -6.60 -11.63
C SER A 322 -5.22 -7.74 -12.64
N PHE A 323 -5.55 -8.96 -12.20
CA PHE A 323 -5.37 -10.19 -12.96
C PHE A 323 -6.61 -11.10 -12.82
N GLY A 324 -6.93 -11.81 -13.90
CA GLY A 324 -8.14 -12.64 -14.00
C GLY A 324 -9.43 -11.82 -14.19
N GLU A 325 -10.51 -12.46 -14.61
CA GLU A 325 -11.84 -11.83 -14.65
C GLU A 325 -12.53 -11.95 -13.29
N GLY A 326 -13.20 -10.86 -12.87
CA GLY A 326 -14.00 -10.83 -11.65
C GLY A 326 -15.17 -11.81 -11.73
N SER A 327 -15.02 -12.96 -11.07
CA SER A 327 -16.11 -13.89 -10.73
C SER A 327 -16.66 -13.64 -9.34
#